data_AF-A0A1I2B157-F1
#
_entry.id   AF-A0A1I2B157-F1
#
_cell.length_a   1.000
_cell.length_b   1.000
_cell.length_c   1.000
_cell.angle_alpha   90.00
_cell.angle_beta   90.00
_cell.angle_gamma   90.00
#
_symmetry.space_group_name_H-M   'P 1'
#
loop_
_entity.id
_entity.type
_entity.pdbx_description
1 polymer ?
#
loop_
_entity_poly.entity_id
_entity_poly.type
_entity_poly.pdbx_seq_one_letter_code
_entity_poly.pdbx_strand_id
1 'polypeptide(L)'
;MNIQDKKKSLTLVVIVGIASIILVLLAAYSAGLRVENNDYIRSNSTLQGEIDTLKVKIKSANNVEHIEKVATGKLGMVYPDASKCIYLGEEEHPGGNFAATLKTQAYN
;
A
#
# COMPACT_ATOMS: atom_id res chain seq x y z
N MET A 1 6.69 -70.39 -9.70
CA MET A 1 6.27 -69.13 -9.05
C MET A 1 5.55 -69.47 -7.77
N ASN A 2 6.09 -69.09 -6.61
CA ASN A 2 5.59 -69.53 -5.32
C ASN A 2 4.30 -68.77 -4.96
N ILE A 3 3.40 -69.37 -4.18
CA ILE A 3 2.12 -68.74 -3.77
C ILE A 3 2.37 -67.42 -3.01
N GLN A 4 3.48 -67.35 -2.30
CA GLN A 4 3.95 -66.18 -1.56
C GLN A 4 4.31 -65.02 -2.50
N ASP A 5 4.93 -65.30 -3.66
CA ASP A 5 5.30 -64.30 -4.66
C ASP A 5 4.05 -63.73 -5.35
N LYS A 6 3.06 -64.59 -5.63
CA LYS A 6 1.76 -64.15 -6.18
C LYS A 6 1.02 -63.21 -5.24
N LYS A 7 1.00 -63.51 -3.93
CA LYS A 7 0.38 -62.63 -2.91
C LYS A 7 1.11 -61.28 -2.82
N LYS A 8 2.45 -61.28 -2.80
CA LYS A 8 3.26 -60.05 -2.78
C LYS A 8 2.99 -59.16 -4.00
N SER A 9 2.95 -59.75 -5.19
CA SER A 9 2.65 -59.04 -6.44
C SER A 9 1.24 -58.43 -6.43
N LEU A 10 0.24 -59.18 -5.96
CA LEU A 10 -1.13 -58.67 -5.84
C LEU A 10 -1.22 -57.49 -4.86
N THR A 11 -0.58 -57.59 -3.69
CA THR A 11 -0.56 -56.50 -2.71
C THR A 11 0.14 -55.26 -3.27
N LEU A 12 1.22 -55.42 -4.04
CA LEU A 12 1.92 -54.30 -4.68
C LEU A 12 1.01 -53.56 -5.65
N VAL A 13 0.26 -54.30 -6.49
CA VAL A 13 -0.68 -53.70 -7.45
C VAL A 13 -1.77 -52.90 -6.74
N VAL A 14 -2.29 -53.40 -5.61
CA VAL A 14 -3.27 -52.67 -4.79
C VAL A 14 -2.69 -51.39 -4.23
N ILE A 15 -1.47 -51.42 -3.68
CA ILE A 15 -0.80 -50.23 -3.13
C ILE A 15 -0.57 -49.19 -4.22
N VAL A 16 -0.08 -49.60 -5.39
CA VAL A 16 0.15 -48.71 -6.52
C VAL A 16 -1.19 -48.11 -6.98
N GLY A 17 -2.26 -48.90 -7.05
CA GLY A 17 -3.60 -48.41 -7.37
C GLY A 17 -4.07 -47.32 -6.40
N ILE A 18 -3.92 -47.53 -5.09
CA ILE A 18 -4.28 -46.54 -4.07
C ILE A 18 -3.43 -45.27 -4.20
N ALA A 19 -2.11 -45.42 -4.35
CA ALA A 19 -1.20 -44.28 -4.54
C ALA A 19 -1.57 -43.47 -5.79
N SER A 20 -1.96 -44.14 -6.88
CA SER A 20 -2.40 -43.50 -8.12
C SER A 20 -3.62 -42.60 -7.90
N ILE A 21 -4.62 -43.10 -7.15
CA ILE A 21 -5.84 -42.34 -6.84
C ILE A 21 -5.50 -41.10 -5.99
N ILE A 22 -4.63 -41.25 -4.99
CA ILE A 22 -4.20 -40.14 -4.12
C ILE A 22 -3.50 -39.05 -4.96
N LEU A 23 -2.62 -39.43 -5.88
CA LEU A 23 -1.91 -38.48 -6.74
C LEU A 23 -2.86 -37.65 -7.60
N VAL A 24 -3.91 -38.28 -8.16
CA VAL A 24 -4.91 -37.56 -8.97
C VAL A 24 -5.68 -36.55 -8.12
N LEU A 25 -6.07 -36.93 -6.89
CA LEU A 25 -6.77 -36.02 -5.97
C LEU A 25 -5.89 -34.82 -5.57
N LEU A 26 -4.63 -35.09 -5.22
CA LEU A 26 -3.66 -34.04 -4.88
C LEU A 26 -3.38 -33.11 -6.06
N ALA A 27 -3.27 -33.65 -7.28
CA ALA A 27 -3.09 -32.85 -8.49
C ALA A 27 -4.30 -31.93 -8.74
N ALA A 28 -5.53 -32.42 -8.57
CA ALA A 28 -6.74 -31.62 -8.71
C ALA A 28 -6.80 -30.48 -7.66
N TYR A 29 -6.48 -30.79 -6.41
CA TYR A 29 -6.45 -29.78 -5.34
C TYR A 29 -5.34 -28.75 -5.57
N SER A 30 -4.15 -29.20 -5.96
CA SER A 30 -3.02 -28.33 -6.27
C SER A 30 -3.30 -27.41 -7.46
N ALA A 31 -4.05 -27.89 -8.45
CA ALA A 31 -4.50 -27.06 -9.57
C ALA A 31 -5.44 -25.93 -9.09
N GLY A 32 -6.38 -26.23 -8.20
CA GLY A 32 -7.26 -25.22 -7.58
C GLY A 32 -6.47 -24.17 -6.80
N LEU A 33 -5.56 -24.62 -5.92
CA LEU A 33 -4.67 -23.72 -5.17
C LEU A 33 -3.82 -22.84 -6.09
N ARG A 34 -3.37 -23.36 -7.23
CA ARG A 34 -2.56 -22.59 -8.18
C ARG A 34 -3.37 -21.49 -8.87
N VAL A 35 -4.64 -21.75 -9.17
CA VAL A 35 -5.54 -20.73 -9.73
C VAL A 35 -5.78 -19.63 -8.70
N GLU A 36 -6.14 -20.01 -7.46
CA GLU A 36 -6.41 -19.05 -6.39
C GLU A 36 -5.18 -18.18 -6.09
N ASN A 37 -3.99 -18.76 -6.07
CA ASN A 37 -2.75 -18.01 -5.85
C ASN A 37 -2.47 -17.02 -7.00
N ASN A 38 -2.72 -17.42 -8.25
CA ASN A 38 -2.61 -16.50 -9.39
C ASN A 38 -3.61 -15.35 -9.32
N ASP A 39 -4.82 -15.60 -8.83
CA ASP A 39 -5.83 -14.57 -8.62
C ASP A 39 -5.39 -13.59 -7.52
N TYR A 40 -4.82 -14.07 -6.41
CA TYR A 40 -4.23 -13.22 -5.38
C TYR A 40 -3.06 -12.38 -5.90
N ILE A 41 -2.16 -12.98 -6.68
CA ILE A 41 -1.03 -12.25 -7.30
C ILE A 41 -1.55 -11.15 -8.23
N ARG A 42 -2.56 -11.45 -9.07
CA ARG A 42 -3.18 -10.45 -9.94
C ARG A 42 -3.83 -9.32 -9.16
N SER A 43 -4.58 -9.66 -8.11
CA SER A 43 -5.25 -8.67 -7.26
C SER A 43 -4.23 -7.76 -6.57
N ASN A 44 -3.17 -8.33 -6.00
CA ASN A 44 -2.06 -7.58 -5.39
C ASN A 44 -1.37 -6.67 -6.40
N SER A 45 -1.11 -7.15 -7.61
CA SER A 45 -0.51 -6.31 -8.67
C SER A 45 -1.42 -5.15 -9.07
N THR A 46 -2.74 -5.36 -9.08
CA THR A 46 -3.73 -4.31 -9.38
C THR A 46 -3.73 -3.26 -8.29
N LEU A 47 -3.81 -3.68 -7.03
CA LEU A 47 -3.74 -2.79 -5.87
C LEU A 47 -2.44 -1.98 -5.85
N GLN A 48 -1.31 -2.59 -6.18
CA GLN A 48 -0.04 -1.88 -6.27
C GLN A 48 -0.06 -0.79 -7.35
N GLY A 49 -0.65 -1.07 -8.52
CA GLY A 49 -0.82 -0.08 -9.59
C GLY A 49 -1.74 1.08 -9.19
N GLU A 50 -2.80 0.81 -8.42
CA GLU A 50 -3.66 1.85 -7.85
C GLU A 50 -2.91 2.72 -6.83
N ILE A 51 -2.12 2.11 -5.94
CA ILE A 51 -1.27 2.82 -4.98
C ILE A 51 -0.27 3.73 -5.68
N ASP A 52 0.41 3.23 -6.71
CA ASP A 52 1.38 4.02 -7.47
C ASP A 52 0.72 5.19 -8.20
N THR A 53 -0.47 4.96 -8.77
CA THR A 53 -1.27 6.02 -9.38
C THR A 53 -1.67 7.07 -8.35
N LEU A 54 -2.13 6.66 -7.17
CA LEU A 54 -2.50 7.57 -6.10
C LEU A 54 -1.28 8.36 -5.60
N LYS A 55 -0.11 7.72 -5.48
CA LYS A 55 1.14 8.37 -5.11
C LYS A 55 1.54 9.46 -6.12
N VAL A 56 1.36 9.21 -7.42
CA VAL A 56 1.59 10.22 -8.46
C VAL A 56 0.60 11.37 -8.33
N LYS A 57 -0.69 11.10 -8.14
CA LYS A 57 -1.72 12.14 -7.94
C LYS A 57 -1.41 13.01 -6.73
N ILE A 58 -1.03 12.40 -5.61
CA ILE A 58 -0.63 13.12 -4.38
C ILE A 58 0.59 13.97 -4.66
N LYS A 59 1.64 13.43 -5.27
CA LYS A 59 2.84 14.21 -5.62
C LYS A 59 2.52 15.38 -6.54
N SER A 60 1.62 15.19 -7.51
CA SER A 60 1.20 16.24 -8.43
C SER A 60 0.35 17.32 -7.75
N ALA A 61 -0.51 16.96 -6.82
CA ALA A 61 -1.33 17.91 -6.07
C ALA A 61 -0.53 18.64 -4.98
N ASN A 62 0.47 17.97 -4.41
CA ASN A 62 1.31 18.49 -3.33
C ASN A 62 2.66 19.01 -3.84
N ASN A 63 2.83 19.20 -5.15
CA ASN A 63 4.01 19.89 -5.66
C ASN A 63 3.87 21.39 -5.36
N VAL A 64 5.00 22.04 -5.09
CA VAL A 64 5.05 23.45 -4.69
C VAL A 64 4.39 24.34 -5.74
N GLU A 65 4.55 24.02 -7.03
CA GLU A 65 3.96 24.77 -8.14
C GLU A 65 2.42 24.73 -8.15
N HIS A 66 1.79 23.58 -7.87
CA HIS A 66 0.34 23.47 -7.77
C HIS A 66 -0.19 24.20 -6.54
N ILE A 67 0.52 24.05 -5.41
CA ILE A 67 0.19 24.76 -4.17
C ILE A 67 0.26 26.27 -4.41
N GLU A 68 1.34 26.77 -5.03
CA GLU A 68 1.54 28.18 -5.36
C GLU A 68 0.44 28.69 -6.29
N LYS A 69 0.10 27.93 -7.33
CA LYS A 69 -0.96 28.30 -8.27
C LYS A 69 -2.33 28.42 -7.61
N VAL A 70 -2.66 27.52 -6.67
CA VAL A 70 -3.91 27.58 -5.91
C VAL A 70 -3.87 28.70 -4.88
N ALA A 71 -2.76 28.85 -4.15
CA ALA A 71 -2.55 29.89 -3.15
C ALA A 71 -2.70 31.29 -3.76
N THR A 72 -1.99 31.55 -4.86
CA THR A 72 -2.00 32.84 -5.53
C THR A 72 -3.26 33.07 -6.37
N GLY A 73 -3.70 32.06 -7.12
CA GLY A 73 -4.79 32.20 -8.08
C GLY A 73 -6.20 32.06 -7.49
N LYS A 74 -6.37 31.32 -6.39
CA LYS A 74 -7.70 31.07 -5.78
C LYS A 74 -7.84 31.64 -4.38
N LEU A 75 -6.80 31.53 -3.56
CA LEU A 75 -6.84 31.97 -2.15
C LEU A 75 -6.39 33.43 -1.97
N GLY A 76 -5.95 34.09 -3.05
CA GLY A 76 -5.50 35.49 -3.00
C GLY A 76 -4.21 35.68 -2.20
N MET A 77 -3.44 34.63 -1.95
CA MET A 77 -2.15 34.73 -1.29
C MET A 77 -1.17 35.44 -2.21
N VAL A 78 -0.50 36.46 -1.70
CA VAL A 78 0.53 37.21 -2.43
C VAL A 78 1.89 36.88 -1.86
N TYR A 79 2.90 36.82 -2.72
CA TYR A 79 4.27 36.64 -2.28
C TYR A 79 4.64 37.75 -1.29
N PRO A 80 5.30 37.42 -0.16
CA PRO A 80 5.75 38.41 0.78
C PRO A 80 6.77 39.33 0.10
N ASP A 81 6.49 40.62 0.13
CA ASP A 81 7.43 41.65 -0.28
C ASP A 81 8.42 41.89 0.87
N ALA A 82 9.72 41.93 0.56
CA ALA A 82 10.77 42.20 1.54
C ALA A 82 10.54 43.54 2.27
N SER A 83 9.87 44.49 1.62
CA SER A 83 9.48 45.77 2.24
C SER A 83 8.40 45.65 3.33
N LYS A 84 7.70 44.51 3.40
CA LYS A 84 6.64 44.20 4.36
C LYS A 84 7.06 43.17 5.41
N CYS A 85 8.31 42.74 5.40
CA CYS A 85 8.88 41.89 6.45
C CYS A 85 9.24 42.75 7.66
N ILE A 86 8.57 42.53 8.79
CA ILE A 86 8.96 43.13 10.07
C ILE A 86 10.03 42.22 10.69
N TYR A 87 11.24 42.75 10.83
CA TYR A 87 12.33 42.07 11.54
C TYR A 87 12.25 42.43 13.02
N LEU A 88 12.20 41.43 13.88
CA LEU A 88 12.24 41.64 15.33
C LEU A 88 13.65 42.14 15.69
N GLY A 89 13.74 43.37 16.19
CA GLY A 89 14.94 43.89 16.82
C GLY A 89 15.10 43.33 18.23
N GLU A 90 16.33 43.33 18.75
CA GLU A 90 16.66 42.80 20.09
C GLU A 90 15.92 43.51 21.25
N GLU A 91 15.28 44.65 20.99
CA GLU A 91 14.62 45.46 22.02
C GLU A 91 13.08 45.39 22.02
N GLU A 92 12.46 44.73 21.04
CA GLU A 92 11.00 44.55 20.97
C GLU A 92 10.61 43.09 21.16
N HIS A 93 10.83 42.58 22.38
CA HIS A 93 10.16 41.36 22.82
C HIS A 93 8.72 41.72 23.25
N PRO A 94 7.68 41.33 22.50
CA PRO A 94 6.30 41.51 22.97
C PRO A 94 6.17 40.76 24.30
N GLY A 95 5.73 41.45 25.36
CA GLY A 95 5.63 40.93 26.74
C GLY A 95 4.63 39.77 26.93
N GLY A 96 4.22 39.11 25.85
CA GLY A 96 3.33 37.96 25.84
C GLY A 96 3.81 36.92 24.84
N ASN A 97 3.85 35.66 25.27
CA ASN A 97 4.18 34.53 24.41
C ASN A 97 3.22 34.51 23.20
N PHE A 98 3.77 34.61 21.98
CA PHE A 98 3.02 34.58 20.72
C PHE A 98 2.03 33.39 20.64
N ALA A 99 2.42 32.25 21.22
CA ALA A 99 1.55 31.07 21.30
C ALA A 99 0.28 31.31 22.13
N ALA A 100 0.33 32.14 23.17
CA ALA A 100 -0.83 32.49 23.99
C ALA A 100 -1.80 33.41 23.25
N THR A 101 -1.29 34.34 22.46
CA THR A 101 -2.09 35.24 21.61
C THR A 101 -2.81 34.46 20.50
N LEU A 102 -2.10 33.55 19.81
CA LEU A 102 -2.70 32.67 18.80
C LEU A 102 -3.82 31.81 19.38
N LYS A 103 -3.60 31.21 20.56
CA LYS A 103 -4.62 30.42 21.25
C LYS A 103 -5.85 31.26 21.60
N THR A 104 -5.67 32.50 22.04
CA THR A 104 -6.79 33.37 22.40
C THR A 104 -7.63 33.76 21.18
N GLN A 105 -7.01 34.05 20.02
CA GLN A 105 -7.76 34.37 18.80
C GLN A 105 -8.40 33.15 18.11
N ALA A 106 -7.80 31.96 18.23
CA ALA A 106 -8.34 30.76 17.60
C ALA A 106 -9.54 30.16 18.35
N TYR A 107 -9.68 30.45 19.64
CA TYR A 107 -10.71 29.87 20.53
C TYR A 107 -11.68 30.93 21.11
N ASN A 108 -11.64 32.17 20.60
CA ASN A 108 -12.68 33.18 20.84
C ASN A 108 -13.59 33.30 19.62
#